data_AF-A0A6G1PGD0-F1
#
_entry.id   AF-A0A6G1PGD0-F1
#
_cell.length_a   1.000
_cell.length_b   1.000
_cell.length_c   1.000
_cell.angle_alpha   90.00
_cell.angle_beta   90.00
_cell.angle_gamma   90.00
#
_symmetry.space_group_name_H-M   'P 1'
#
loop_
_entity.id
_entity.type
_entity.pdbx_description
1 polymer ?
#
loop_
_entity_poly.entity_id
_entity_poly.type
_entity_poly.pdbx_seq_one_letter_code
_entity_poly.pdbx_strand_id
1 'polypeptide(L)'
;MAVLQHRDATCRETPRKKKKSRYLGDHRRSYRRILLLLVVVSYRTYFYSDTATMYAVSQCVLQYLTEVEEAAEDVLTVKQQIVELDTKRNRNREALNALKTDLSDSEKVKVCFGNMFIKFPKSKTREMIHKDQEQLDKEINDLRNGLKAKVNRLNEMQDAKTTTDNFTDRTHVSPYNEILTLPSTLNVTQKT
;
A
#
# COMPACT_ATOMS: atom_id res chain seq x y z
N MET A 1 11.32 -113.69 43.97
CA MET A 1 10.08 -114.18 43.32
C MET A 1 9.34 -112.99 42.72
N ALA A 2 8.84 -113.15 41.49
CA ALA A 2 7.86 -112.36 40.69
C ALA A 2 8.14 -110.85 40.50
N VAL A 3 8.36 -110.25 39.31
CA VAL A 3 7.79 -110.34 37.94
C VAL A 3 6.33 -109.86 37.80
N LEU A 4 6.22 -108.64 37.24
CA LEU A 4 5.27 -108.08 36.23
C LEU A 4 3.82 -108.58 36.13
N GLN A 5 2.87 -107.65 35.96
CA GLN A 5 2.04 -107.38 34.73
C GLN A 5 0.78 -106.55 35.10
N HIS A 6 0.58 -105.34 34.54
CA HIS A 6 -0.31 -104.99 33.39
C HIS A 6 -1.82 -105.23 33.68
N ARG A 7 -2.83 -104.40 33.37
CA ARG A 7 -3.17 -103.31 32.42
C ARG A 7 -4.47 -102.66 33.01
N ASP A 8 -4.91 -101.44 32.70
CA ASP A 8 -5.65 -101.12 31.48
C ASP A 8 -5.78 -99.61 31.24
N ALA A 9 -5.71 -99.29 29.96
CA ALA A 9 -5.95 -97.99 29.36
C ALA A 9 -7.42 -97.88 28.96
N THR A 10 -7.99 -96.67 29.02
CA THR A 10 -9.09 -96.31 28.13
C THR A 10 -8.97 -94.86 27.71
N CYS A 11 -8.68 -94.69 26.42
CA CYS A 11 -8.60 -93.43 25.71
C CYS A 11 -9.99 -92.76 25.58
N ARG A 12 -10.03 -91.43 25.62
CA ARG A 12 -10.94 -90.65 24.77
C ARG A 12 -10.19 -89.52 24.09
N GLU A 13 -10.25 -89.55 22.77
CA GLU A 13 -9.65 -88.61 21.84
C GLU A 13 -10.49 -87.34 21.63
N THR A 14 -9.79 -86.20 21.50
CA THR A 14 -10.08 -84.99 20.66
C THR A 14 -11.23 -84.03 21.08
N PRO A 15 -11.18 -82.70 20.74
CA PRO A 15 -10.49 -82.11 19.59
C PRO A 15 -9.63 -80.84 19.79
N ARG A 16 -8.60 -80.76 18.94
CA ARG A 16 -7.98 -79.50 18.47
C ARG A 16 -9.06 -78.52 18.01
N LYS A 17 -9.22 -77.36 18.64
CA LYS A 17 -9.68 -76.14 17.94
C LYS A 17 -8.92 -74.89 18.43
N LYS A 18 -8.22 -74.32 17.46
CA LYS A 18 -7.54 -73.02 17.43
C LYS A 18 -8.35 -71.94 18.18
N LYS A 19 -7.78 -71.36 19.24
CA LYS A 19 -8.17 -70.04 19.75
C LYS A 19 -6.94 -69.14 19.88
N LYS A 20 -6.19 -68.99 18.79
CA LYS A 20 -5.40 -67.76 18.57
C LYS A 20 -6.30 -66.81 17.79
N SER A 21 -6.29 -65.54 18.19
CA SER A 21 -6.88 -64.41 17.47
C SER A 21 -8.38 -64.17 17.66
N ARG A 22 -8.76 -63.61 18.83
CA ARG A 22 -9.97 -62.76 18.89
C ARG A 22 -9.87 -61.54 19.81
N TYR A 23 -8.68 -61.22 20.34
CA TYR A 23 -8.41 -59.98 21.10
C TYR A 23 -7.40 -59.02 20.41
N LEU A 24 -6.98 -59.33 19.18
CA LEU A 24 -6.02 -58.52 18.41
C LEU A 24 -6.68 -57.66 17.30
N GLY A 25 -8.02 -57.73 17.17
CA GLY A 25 -8.78 -57.04 16.13
C GLY A 25 -9.20 -55.61 16.47
N ASP A 26 -9.52 -55.32 17.73
CA ASP A 26 -9.99 -53.98 18.15
C ASP A 26 -8.85 -53.00 18.40
N HIS A 27 -7.72 -53.47 18.91
CA HIS A 27 -6.54 -52.62 19.04
C HIS A 27 -6.06 -52.10 17.67
N ARG A 28 -6.08 -52.93 16.62
CA ARG A 28 -5.69 -52.49 15.27
C ARG A 28 -6.61 -51.42 14.70
N ARG A 29 -7.93 -51.47 14.94
CA ARG A 29 -8.85 -50.40 14.52
C ARG A 29 -8.64 -49.13 15.34
N SER A 30 -8.39 -49.27 16.64
CA SER A 30 -8.08 -48.15 17.54
C SER A 30 -6.79 -47.45 17.12
N TYR A 31 -5.68 -48.17 16.94
CA TYR A 31 -4.42 -47.60 16.46
C TYR A 31 -4.55 -46.97 15.06
N ARG A 32 -5.35 -47.54 14.16
CA ARG A 32 -5.57 -46.98 12.82
C ARG A 32 -6.39 -45.67 12.86
N ARG A 33 -7.37 -45.57 13.76
CA ARG A 33 -8.13 -44.33 14.01
C ARG A 33 -7.26 -43.27 14.69
N ILE A 34 -6.47 -43.66 15.69
CA ILE A 34 -5.52 -42.77 16.37
C ILE A 34 -4.46 -42.27 15.38
N LEU A 35 -3.90 -43.15 14.54
CA LEU A 35 -2.92 -42.78 13.52
C LEU A 35 -3.53 -41.82 12.48
N LEU A 36 -4.76 -42.07 12.02
CA LEU A 36 -5.45 -41.17 11.10
C LEU A 36 -5.71 -39.80 11.74
N LEU A 37 -6.14 -39.76 13.01
CA LEU A 37 -6.33 -38.51 13.75
C LEU A 37 -5.01 -37.77 13.96
N LEU A 38 -3.92 -38.45 14.32
CA LEU A 38 -2.60 -37.84 14.44
C LEU A 38 -2.15 -37.26 13.10
N VAL A 39 -2.32 -38.00 12.01
CA VAL A 39 -2.00 -37.54 10.66
C VAL A 39 -2.84 -36.31 10.29
N VAL A 40 -4.16 -36.34 10.51
CA VAL A 40 -5.05 -35.19 10.23
C VAL A 40 -4.73 -33.98 11.11
N VAL A 41 -4.41 -34.19 12.40
CA VAL A 41 -4.02 -33.12 13.32
C VAL A 41 -2.67 -32.54 12.90
N SER A 42 -1.68 -33.37 12.56
CA SER A 42 -0.38 -32.93 12.06
C SER A 42 -0.47 -32.15 10.75
N TYR A 43 -1.28 -32.60 9.78
CA TYR A 43 -1.51 -31.86 8.54
C TYR A 43 -2.24 -30.54 8.79
N ARG A 44 -3.24 -30.54 9.68
CA ARG A 44 -3.98 -29.33 10.05
C ARG A 44 -3.11 -28.31 10.79
N THR A 45 -2.20 -28.76 11.65
CA THR A 45 -1.23 -27.87 12.33
C THR A 45 -0.16 -27.33 11.38
N TYR A 46 0.37 -28.14 10.46
CA TYR A 46 1.30 -27.66 9.43
C TYR A 46 0.66 -26.62 8.52
N PHE A 47 -0.56 -26.90 8.04
CA PHE A 47 -1.30 -25.98 7.17
C PHE A 47 -1.65 -24.66 7.89
N TYR A 48 -2.03 -24.70 9.18
CA TYR A 48 -2.32 -23.49 9.95
C TYR A 48 -1.06 -22.62 10.16
N SER A 49 0.09 -23.26 10.36
CA SER A 49 1.38 -22.57 10.57
C SER A 49 1.81 -21.78 9.33
N ASP A 50 1.69 -22.37 8.13
CA ASP A 50 2.01 -21.69 6.86
C ASP A 50 1.01 -20.57 6.50
N THR A 51 -0.28 -20.75 6.80
CA THR A 51 -1.26 -19.67 6.56
C THR A 51 -1.06 -18.48 7.51
N ALA A 52 -0.60 -18.72 8.74
CA ALA A 52 -0.35 -17.67 9.72
C ALA A 52 0.87 -16.81 9.37
N THR A 53 1.96 -17.42 8.89
CA THR A 53 3.16 -16.70 8.43
C THR A 53 2.86 -15.88 7.18
N MET A 54 2.13 -16.44 6.20
CA MET A 54 1.71 -15.73 5.00
C MET A 54 0.82 -14.52 5.31
N TYR A 55 -0.12 -14.67 6.26
CA TYR A 55 -1.00 -13.57 6.68
C TYR A 55 -0.22 -12.45 7.39
N ALA A 56 0.73 -12.79 8.26
CA ALA A 56 1.58 -11.80 8.93
C ALA A 56 2.44 -11.00 7.93
N VAL A 57 3.06 -11.67 6.96
CA VAL A 57 3.82 -10.99 5.89
C VAL A 57 2.91 -10.09 5.05
N SER A 58 1.71 -10.57 4.70
CA SER A 58 0.73 -9.78 3.95
C SER A 58 0.30 -8.51 4.70
N GLN A 59 0.10 -8.60 6.01
CA GLN A 59 -0.21 -7.43 6.84
C GLN A 59 0.92 -6.40 6.87
N CYS A 60 2.18 -6.85 7.02
CA CYS A 60 3.34 -5.95 6.98
C CYS A 60 3.45 -5.22 5.63
N VAL A 61 3.26 -5.95 4.51
CA VAL A 61 3.30 -5.37 3.16
C VAL A 61 2.17 -4.34 2.98
N LEU A 62 0.94 -4.67 3.41
CA LEU A 62 -0.18 -3.73 3.31
C LEU A 62 0.07 -2.46 4.13
N GLN A 63 0.54 -2.59 5.37
CA GLN A 63 0.82 -1.44 6.22
C GLN A 63 1.87 -0.53 5.59
N TYR A 64 2.95 -1.11 5.06
CA TYR A 64 3.97 -0.35 4.35
C TYR A 64 3.43 0.36 3.11
N LEU A 65 2.63 -0.32 2.29
CA LEU A 65 2.01 0.30 1.11
C LEU A 65 1.09 1.46 1.50
N THR A 66 0.32 1.31 2.58
CA THR A 66 -0.52 2.39 3.12
C THR A 66 0.32 3.58 3.57
N GLU A 67 1.44 3.37 4.26
CA GLU A 67 2.32 4.46 4.72
C GLU A 67 2.96 5.22 3.54
N VAL A 68 3.36 4.51 2.49
CA VAL A 68 3.89 5.12 1.27
C VAL A 68 2.80 5.89 0.50
N GLU A 69 1.61 5.32 0.40
CA GLU A 69 0.47 5.94 -0.28
C GLU A 69 0.01 7.22 0.43
N GLU A 70 -0.12 7.20 1.75
CA GLU A 70 -0.44 8.38 2.56
C GLU A 70 0.58 9.50 2.32
N ALA A 71 1.87 9.16 2.34
CA ALA A 71 2.92 10.15 2.08
C ALA A 71 2.92 10.69 0.64
N ALA A 72 2.54 9.86 -0.33
CA ALA A 72 2.41 10.27 -1.73
C ALA A 72 1.22 11.21 -1.92
N GLU A 73 0.07 10.92 -1.31
CA GLU A 73 -1.13 11.77 -1.32
C GLU A 73 -0.83 13.15 -0.71
N ASP A 74 -0.05 13.17 0.36
CA ASP A 74 0.41 14.38 1.03
C ASP A 74 1.23 15.30 0.10
N VAL A 75 2.13 14.70 -0.69
CA VAL A 75 2.95 15.40 -1.69
C VAL A 75 2.07 15.94 -2.83
N LEU A 76 1.13 15.13 -3.32
CA LEU A 76 0.22 15.52 -4.40
C LEU A 76 -0.70 16.67 -3.99
N THR A 77 -1.23 16.62 -2.77
CA THR A 77 -2.10 17.66 -2.22
C THR A 77 -1.37 19.01 -2.15
N VAL A 78 -0.14 19.03 -1.63
CA VAL A 78 0.68 20.26 -1.56
C VAL A 78 1.01 20.78 -2.96
N LYS A 79 1.34 19.89 -3.92
CA LYS A 79 1.56 20.30 -5.32
C LYS A 79 0.33 20.96 -5.93
N GLN A 80 -0.85 20.38 -5.70
CA GLN A 80 -2.11 20.93 -6.18
C GLN A 80 -2.39 22.32 -5.57
N GLN A 81 -2.17 22.49 -4.27
CA GLN A 81 -2.29 23.78 -3.58
C GLN A 81 -1.36 24.84 -4.17
N ILE A 82 -0.11 24.50 -4.48
CA ILE A 82 0.85 25.42 -5.14
C ILE A 82 0.29 25.89 -6.49
N VAL A 83 -0.25 24.98 -7.30
CA VAL A 83 -0.84 25.31 -8.61
C VAL A 83 -2.02 26.27 -8.47
N GLU A 84 -2.87 26.07 -7.47
CA GLU A 84 -4.01 26.94 -7.19
C GLU A 84 -3.59 28.35 -6.76
N LEU A 85 -2.58 28.44 -5.89
CA LEU A 85 -2.02 29.73 -5.46
C LEU A 85 -1.30 30.44 -6.61
N ASP A 86 -0.55 29.72 -7.44
CA ASP A 86 0.09 30.27 -8.64
C ASP A 86 -0.96 30.80 -9.64
N THR A 87 -2.10 30.11 -9.77
CA THR A 87 -3.24 30.57 -10.58
C THR A 87 -3.82 31.88 -10.05
N LYS A 88 -4.02 32.00 -8.72
CA LYS A 88 -4.46 33.24 -8.08
C LYS A 88 -3.45 34.37 -8.29
N ARG A 89 -2.15 34.09 -8.15
CA ARG A 89 -1.10 35.08 -8.38
C ARG A 89 -1.10 35.59 -9.82
N ASN A 90 -1.31 34.70 -10.80
CA ASN A 90 -1.39 35.10 -12.20
C ASN A 90 -2.60 36.02 -12.46
N ARG A 91 -3.76 35.71 -11.89
CA ARG A 91 -4.95 36.58 -11.95
C ARG A 91 -4.67 37.95 -11.33
N ASN A 92 -3.93 38.03 -10.22
CA ASN A 92 -3.52 39.30 -9.63
C ASN A 92 -2.59 40.11 -10.55
N ARG A 93 -1.66 39.45 -11.25
CA ARG A 93 -0.81 40.10 -12.28
C ARG A 93 -1.64 40.66 -13.43
N GLU A 94 -2.62 39.90 -13.91
CA GLU A 94 -3.55 40.35 -14.95
C GLU A 94 -4.38 41.55 -14.49
N ALA A 95 -4.91 41.51 -13.26
CA ALA A 95 -5.64 42.62 -12.66
C ALA A 95 -4.77 43.88 -12.52
N LEU A 96 -3.53 43.74 -12.04
CA LEU A 96 -2.59 44.87 -11.97
C LEU A 96 -2.25 45.45 -13.34
N ASN A 97 -2.13 44.60 -14.36
CA ASN A 97 -1.89 45.07 -15.73
C ASN A 97 -3.11 45.79 -16.30
N ALA A 98 -4.33 45.29 -16.05
CA ALA A 98 -5.56 45.96 -16.44
C ALA A 98 -5.72 47.33 -15.74
N LEU A 99 -5.29 47.43 -14.48
CA LEU A 99 -5.30 48.70 -13.75
C LEU A 99 -4.27 49.69 -14.29
N LYS A 100 -3.20 49.29 -14.99
CA LYS A 100 -2.18 50.22 -15.51
C LYS A 100 -2.67 51.04 -16.70
N THR A 101 -3.59 50.51 -17.51
CA THR A 101 -4.08 51.15 -18.74
C THR A 101 -4.85 52.45 -18.43
N ASP A 102 -4.47 53.54 -19.11
CA ASP A 102 -5.06 54.89 -19.38
C ASP A 102 -5.97 55.64 -18.38
N LEU A 103 -6.33 55.05 -17.23
CA LEU A 103 -7.18 55.67 -16.22
C LEU A 103 -6.34 56.49 -15.25
N SER A 104 -6.78 57.70 -14.90
CA SER A 104 -6.13 58.50 -13.85
C SER A 104 -6.17 57.77 -12.50
N ASP A 105 -5.19 58.00 -11.61
CA ASP A 105 -5.17 57.36 -10.28
C ASP A 105 -6.35 57.75 -9.37
N SER A 106 -7.08 58.81 -9.75
CA SER A 106 -8.30 59.28 -9.09
C SER A 106 -9.56 58.49 -9.48
N GLU A 107 -9.49 57.73 -10.57
CA GLU A 107 -10.64 57.03 -11.11
C GLU A 107 -11.01 55.83 -10.23
N LYS A 108 -12.32 55.63 -10.07
CA LYS A 108 -12.87 54.59 -9.19
C LYS A 108 -13.07 53.30 -9.98
N VAL A 109 -12.45 52.22 -9.50
CA VAL A 109 -12.60 50.88 -10.05
C VAL A 109 -13.55 50.07 -9.17
N LYS A 110 -14.34 49.19 -9.80
CA LYS A 110 -15.20 48.24 -9.08
C LYS A 110 -14.42 46.97 -8.78
N VAL A 111 -14.39 46.58 -7.52
CA VAL A 111 -13.78 45.33 -7.03
C VAL A 111 -14.90 44.39 -6.58
N CYS A 112 -14.78 43.12 -6.92
CA CYS A 112 -15.73 42.08 -6.50
C CYS A 112 -15.36 41.59 -5.10
N PHE A 113 -16.32 41.57 -4.18
CA PHE A 113 -16.18 40.97 -2.86
C PHE A 113 -17.36 40.02 -2.61
N GLY A 114 -17.13 38.72 -2.79
CA GLY A 114 -18.19 37.71 -2.76
C GLY A 114 -19.22 37.94 -3.86
N ASN A 115 -20.45 38.28 -3.47
CA ASN A 115 -21.55 38.62 -4.36
C ASN A 115 -21.78 40.14 -4.52
N MET A 116 -20.91 40.98 -3.97
CA MET A 116 -21.04 42.44 -4.00
C MET A 116 -19.93 43.10 -4.84
N PHE A 117 -20.20 44.30 -5.36
CA PHE A 117 -19.21 45.13 -6.03
C PHE A 117 -19.00 46.43 -5.26
N ILE A 118 -17.75 46.68 -4.84
CA ILE A 118 -17.38 47.87 -4.06
C ILE A 118 -16.49 48.77 -4.92
N LYS A 119 -16.73 50.08 -4.90
CA LYS A 119 -15.91 51.05 -5.63
C LYS A 119 -14.76 51.56 -4.75
N PHE A 120 -13.53 51.35 -5.21
CA PHE A 120 -12.33 51.90 -4.59
C PHE A 120 -11.60 52.81 -5.59
N PRO A 121 -10.84 53.81 -5.14
CA PRO A 121 -9.92 54.50 -6.02
C PRO A 121 -8.86 53.51 -6.54
N LYS A 122 -8.38 53.75 -7.76
CA LYS A 122 -7.38 52.91 -8.43
C LYS A 122 -6.12 52.70 -7.59
N SER A 123 -5.61 53.77 -6.96
CA SER A 123 -4.43 53.69 -6.08
C SER A 123 -4.61 52.68 -4.94
N LYS A 124 -5.76 52.72 -4.25
CA LYS A 124 -6.06 51.80 -3.14
C LYS A 124 -6.24 50.36 -3.63
N THR A 125 -6.93 50.19 -4.75
CA THR A 125 -7.12 48.86 -5.36
C THR A 125 -5.77 48.24 -5.75
N ARG A 126 -4.85 49.03 -6.29
CA ARG A 126 -3.50 48.60 -6.64
C ARG A 126 -2.70 48.17 -5.40
N GLU A 127 -2.75 48.95 -4.33
CA GLU A 127 -2.10 48.63 -3.06
C GLU A 127 -2.63 47.30 -2.48
N MET A 128 -3.95 47.09 -2.52
CA MET A 128 -4.57 45.84 -2.06
C MET A 128 -4.07 44.63 -2.84
N ILE A 129 -4.11 44.70 -4.19
CA ILE A 129 -3.68 43.56 -5.03
C ILE A 129 -2.17 43.30 -4.87
N HIS A 130 -1.36 44.33 -4.63
CA HIS A 130 0.07 44.15 -4.32
C HIS A 130 0.30 43.42 -3.00
N LYS A 131 -0.43 43.79 -1.94
CA LYS A 131 -0.35 43.08 -0.66
C LYS A 131 -0.79 41.62 -0.78
N ASP A 132 -1.85 41.36 -1.52
CA ASP A 132 -2.30 40.00 -1.81
C ASP A 132 -1.23 39.20 -2.57
N GLN A 133 -0.54 39.84 -3.52
CA GLN A 133 0.55 39.21 -4.26
C GLN A 133 1.75 38.86 -3.37
N GLU A 134 2.17 39.76 -2.48
CA GLU A 134 3.23 39.50 -1.50
C GLU A 134 2.88 38.34 -0.56
N GLN A 135 1.62 38.25 -0.14
CA GLN A 135 1.14 37.16 0.71
C GLN A 135 1.15 35.83 -0.04
N LEU A 136 0.64 35.81 -1.28
CA LEU A 136 0.67 34.61 -2.14
C LEU A 136 2.10 34.13 -2.38
N ASP A 137 3.05 35.04 -2.65
CA ASP A 137 4.45 34.67 -2.90
C ASP A 137 5.11 34.05 -1.66
N LYS A 138 4.81 34.55 -0.46
CA LYS A 138 5.27 33.95 0.80
C LYS A 138 4.72 32.53 0.97
N GLU A 139 3.40 32.36 0.85
CA GLU A 139 2.75 31.06 1.00
C GLU A 139 3.24 30.03 -0.02
N ILE A 140 3.41 30.43 -1.29
CA ILE A 140 3.95 29.56 -2.33
C ILE A 140 5.39 29.13 -2.00
N ASN A 141 6.22 30.05 -1.51
CA ASN A 141 7.60 29.73 -1.14
C ASN A 141 7.66 28.77 0.05
N ASP A 142 6.83 29.02 1.07
CA ASP A 142 6.74 28.16 2.25
C ASP A 142 6.26 26.75 1.88
N LEU A 143 5.25 26.64 1.00
CA LEU A 143 4.78 25.35 0.49
C LEU A 143 5.85 24.63 -0.33
N ARG A 144 6.63 25.32 -1.17
CA ARG A 144 7.73 24.72 -1.93
C ARG A 144 8.84 24.20 -1.01
N ASN A 145 9.17 24.94 0.04
CA ASN A 145 10.15 24.52 1.05
C ASN A 145 9.66 23.29 1.81
N GLY A 146 8.40 23.29 2.26
CA GLY A 146 7.79 22.14 2.92
C GLY A 146 7.66 20.91 2.02
N LEU A 147 7.33 21.12 0.73
CA LEU A 147 7.21 20.06 -0.26
C LEU A 147 8.53 19.30 -0.44
N LYS A 148 9.68 20.00 -0.43
CA LYS A 148 11.00 19.36 -0.55
C LYS A 148 11.23 18.34 0.57
N ALA A 149 10.87 18.68 1.81
CA ALA A 149 10.99 17.77 2.94
C ALA A 149 10.05 16.56 2.79
N LYS A 150 8.79 16.78 2.37
CA LYS A 150 7.83 15.68 2.13
C LYS A 150 8.26 14.74 1.01
N VAL A 151 8.78 15.27 -0.09
CA VAL A 151 9.30 14.48 -1.22
C VAL A 151 10.52 13.67 -0.79
N ASN A 152 11.43 14.26 -0.01
CA ASN A 152 12.58 13.51 0.51
C ASN A 152 12.15 12.34 1.39
N ARG A 153 11.21 12.56 2.31
CA ARG A 153 10.64 11.50 3.14
C ARG A 153 10.03 10.37 2.29
N LEU A 154 9.28 10.73 1.25
CA LEU A 154 8.69 9.75 0.33
C LEU A 154 9.77 8.94 -0.41
N ASN A 155 10.84 9.59 -0.87
CA ASN A 155 11.96 8.92 -1.51
C ASN A 155 12.66 7.95 -0.55
N GLU A 156 12.93 8.36 0.69
CA GLU A 156 13.52 7.49 1.72
C GLU A 156 12.67 6.24 1.99
N MET A 157 11.35 6.39 2.07
CA MET A 157 10.43 5.27 2.25
C MET A 157 10.43 4.33 1.04
N GLN A 158 10.58 4.86 -0.19
CA GLN A 158 10.70 4.04 -1.39
C GLN A 158 12.07 3.38 -1.53
N ASP A 159 13.17 4.07 -1.19
CA ASP A 159 14.53 3.55 -1.33
C ASP A 159 14.81 2.40 -0.36
N ALA A 160 14.17 2.42 0.82
CA ALA A 160 14.16 1.32 1.78
C ALA A 160 13.64 0.00 1.18
N LYS A 161 12.80 0.05 0.14
CA LYS A 161 12.34 -1.13 -0.61
C LYS A 161 13.39 -1.62 -1.59
N THR A 162 14.04 -0.72 -2.34
CA THR A 162 14.97 -1.10 -3.42
C THR A 162 16.25 -1.76 -2.89
N THR A 163 16.65 -1.44 -1.66
CA THR A 163 17.83 -2.04 -1.03
C THR A 163 17.52 -3.43 -0.45
N THR A 164 16.27 -3.66 -0.02
CA THR A 164 15.81 -4.95 0.53
C THR A 164 15.25 -5.91 -0.54
N ASP A 165 14.88 -5.39 -1.71
CA ASP A 165 14.43 -6.16 -2.89
C ASP A 165 15.58 -6.83 -3.68
N ASN A 166 16.86 -6.55 -3.35
CA ASN A 166 18.02 -7.16 -4.00
C ASN A 166 18.23 -8.66 -3.69
N PHE A 167 17.31 -9.30 -2.94
CA PHE A 167 17.33 -10.75 -2.69
C PHE A 167 16.28 -11.54 -3.51
N THR A 168 15.39 -10.89 -4.26
CA THR A 168 14.48 -11.57 -5.21
C THR A 168 14.66 -11.02 -6.62
N ASP A 169 15.82 -11.32 -7.21
CA ASP A 169 16.12 -11.07 -8.61
C ASP A 169 15.20 -11.91 -9.53
N ARG A 170 14.66 -11.23 -10.55
CA ARG A 170 14.09 -11.77 -11.80
C ARG A 170 12.87 -12.69 -11.71
N THR A 171 11.67 -12.11 -11.65
CA THR A 171 10.61 -12.38 -12.65
C THR A 171 9.51 -11.32 -12.56
N HIS A 172 9.01 -10.88 -13.73
CA HIS A 172 7.84 -10.03 -13.95
C HIS A 172 8.07 -8.51 -14.03
N VAL A 173 8.66 -8.06 -15.14
CA VAL A 173 8.45 -6.70 -15.65
C VAL A 173 6.97 -6.60 -16.06
N SER A 174 6.21 -5.76 -15.35
CA SER A 174 4.84 -5.40 -15.73
C SER A 174 4.88 -4.51 -17.00
N PRO A 175 4.10 -4.81 -18.05
CA PRO A 175 4.25 -4.16 -19.37
C PRO A 175 3.60 -2.76 -19.47
N TYR A 176 3.18 -2.12 -18.37
CA TYR A 176 2.35 -0.91 -18.44
C TYR A 176 3.10 0.43 -18.33
N ASN A 177 4.42 0.46 -18.37
CA ASN A 177 5.18 1.73 -18.21
C ASN A 177 5.62 2.40 -19.52
N GLU A 178 5.09 2.03 -20.68
CA GLU A 178 5.48 2.61 -21.97
C GLU A 178 4.46 3.58 -22.58
N ILE A 179 3.52 4.12 -21.79
CA ILE A 179 2.55 5.11 -22.29
C ILE A 179 2.40 6.26 -21.29
N LEU A 180 3.34 7.21 -21.31
CA LEU A 180 3.13 8.65 -21.02
C LEU A 180 4.44 9.46 -21.07
N THR A 181 5.28 9.21 -22.06
CA THR A 181 6.29 10.17 -22.51
C THR A 181 5.78 10.84 -23.78
N LEU A 182 5.01 11.92 -23.63
CA LEU A 182 4.81 12.88 -24.71
C LEU A 182 6.06 13.76 -24.80
N PRO A 183 6.83 13.75 -25.90
CA PRO A 183 7.91 14.71 -26.09
C PRO A 183 7.32 16.09 -26.40
N SER A 184 7.45 17.01 -25.45
CA SER A 184 7.45 18.43 -25.73
C SER A 184 8.75 18.78 -26.45
N THR A 185 8.65 19.24 -27.70
CA THR A 185 9.51 20.27 -28.33
C THR A 185 9.19 20.37 -29.82
N LEU A 186 8.39 21.36 -30.19
CA LEU A 186 8.42 21.92 -31.54
C LEU A 186 8.94 23.35 -31.41
N ASN A 187 10.26 23.47 -31.53
CA ASN A 187 10.95 24.72 -31.80
C ASN A 187 10.47 25.22 -33.17
N VAL A 188 9.71 26.31 -33.19
CA VAL A 188 9.56 27.14 -34.38
C VAL A 188 10.59 28.25 -34.27
N THR A 189 11.77 27.98 -34.81
CA THR A 189 12.69 29.01 -35.29
C THR A 189 12.77 28.80 -36.79
N GLN A 190 12.02 29.59 -37.55
CA GLN A 190 12.38 29.86 -38.94
C GLN A 190 12.49 31.37 -39.12
N LYS A 191 13.60 31.69 -39.77
CA LYS A 191 14.23 32.98 -39.96
C LYS A 191 14.07 33.29 -41.44
N THR A 192 13.30 34.31 -41.81
CA THR A 192 13.61 35.26 -42.89
C THR A 192 12.61 36.41 -42.87
#